data_AF-A0A3M1P916-F1
#
_entry.id   AF-A0A3M1P916-F1
#
_cell.length_a   1.000
_cell.length_b   1.000
_cell.length_c   1.000
_cell.angle_alpha   90.00
_cell.angle_beta   90.00
_cell.angle_gamma   90.00
#
_symmetry.space_group_name_H-M   'P 1'
#
loop_
_entity.id
_entity.type
_entity.pdbx_description
1 polymer ?
#
loop_
_entity_poly.entity_id
_entity_poly.type
_entity_poly.pdbx_seq_one_letter_code
_entity_poly.pdbx_strand_id
1 'polypeptide(L)'
;MEKRTKFSLWYYFIVLSGILLLQWLFFSGSGVKEISYKTFRDKLAADEIERVVITRDRIYGTFKQTAADSAAATQQAQMDSSKHRALPILPGTPWRIRLADYEKKLARQFYVTRLEDRNLLPDLQKHGVDYRGKIESNWFGNFILNWILPFGLLVMLWGFLFRRMGGGPNVLNVGKNKAKIYEVDPKNRVTFRDVAGIDEAKEEV
;
A
#
# COMPACT_ATOMS: atom_id res chain seq x y z
N MET A 1 11.77 27.77 -31.44
CA MET A 1 10.40 27.50 -30.93
C MET A 1 10.53 26.90 -29.53
N GLU A 2 10.30 27.67 -28.47
CA GLU A 2 10.39 27.17 -27.09
C GLU A 2 9.13 26.36 -26.76
N LYS A 3 9.27 25.03 -26.59
CA LYS A 3 8.17 24.16 -26.13
C LYS A 3 7.90 24.42 -24.65
N ARG A 4 6.83 25.15 -24.34
CA ARG A 4 6.35 25.31 -22.96
C ARG A 4 5.59 24.05 -22.54
N THR A 5 6.16 23.26 -21.64
CA THR A 5 5.47 22.12 -21.04
C THR A 5 4.40 22.64 -20.08
N LYS A 6 3.15 22.65 -20.51
CA LYS A 6 2.02 22.95 -19.63
C LYS A 6 1.83 21.75 -18.69
N PHE A 7 2.23 21.89 -17.43
CA PHE A 7 1.92 20.90 -16.40
C PHE A 7 0.41 20.88 -16.20
N SER A 8 -0.27 19.87 -16.76
CA SER A 8 -1.69 19.66 -16.49
C SER A 8 -1.85 19.15 -15.07
N LEU A 9 -2.73 19.79 -14.29
CA LEU A 9 -3.10 19.37 -12.93
C LEU A 9 -3.52 17.90 -12.85
N TRP A 10 -3.97 17.33 -13.97
CA TRP A 10 -4.36 15.93 -14.11
C TRP A 10 -3.24 14.94 -13.75
N TYR A 11 -1.98 15.30 -13.98
CA TYR A 11 -0.85 14.45 -13.63
C TYR A 11 -0.74 14.22 -12.12
N TYR A 12 -0.94 15.27 -11.32
CA TYR A 12 -0.95 15.17 -9.87
C TYR A 12 -2.12 14.32 -9.38
N PHE A 13 -3.28 14.42 -10.06
CA PHE A 13 -4.45 13.63 -9.72
C PHE A 13 -4.23 12.12 -9.97
N ILE A 14 -3.58 11.77 -11.09
CA ILE A 14 -3.21 10.38 -11.41
C ILE A 14 -2.21 9.83 -10.40
N VAL A 15 -1.16 10.61 -10.06
CA VAL A 15 -0.15 10.19 -9.08
C VAL A 15 -0.77 10.04 -7.69
N LEU A 16 -1.60 11.00 -7.27
CA LEU A 16 -2.31 10.95 -6.00
C LEU A 16 -3.24 9.73 -5.92
N SER A 17 -4.02 9.49 -6.98
CA SER A 17 -4.91 8.33 -7.09
C SER A 17 -4.14 7.01 -7.07
N GLY A 18 -2.99 6.94 -7.77
CA GLY A 18 -2.11 5.78 -7.73
C GLY A 18 -1.54 5.50 -6.34
N ILE A 19 -1.13 6.55 -5.61
CA ILE A 19 -0.69 6.44 -4.22
C ILE A 19 -1.83 6.01 -3.30
N LEU A 20 -3.04 6.55 -3.49
CA LEU A 20 -4.22 6.17 -2.71
C LEU A 20 -4.64 4.72 -2.96
N LEU A 21 -4.57 4.26 -4.21
CA LEU A 21 -4.87 2.89 -4.61
C LEU A 21 -3.83 1.90 -4.07
N LEU A 22 -2.55 2.29 -4.10
CA LEU A 22 -1.48 1.51 -3.49
C LEU A 22 -1.67 1.43 -1.98
N GLN A 23 -2.02 2.53 -1.32
CA GLN A 23 -2.38 2.53 0.09
C GLN A 23 -3.56 1.59 0.34
N TRP A 24 -4.62 1.66 -0.46
CA TRP A 24 -5.79 0.79 -0.28
C TRP A 24 -5.43 -0.71 -0.43
N LEU A 25 -4.57 -1.06 -1.37
CA LEU A 25 -4.10 -2.43 -1.58
C LEU A 25 -3.31 -2.96 -0.38
N PHE A 26 -2.37 -2.16 0.13
CA PHE A 26 -1.44 -2.59 1.19
C PHE A 26 -2.03 -2.52 2.60
N PHE A 27 -2.98 -1.61 2.84
CA PHE A 27 -3.61 -1.40 4.15
C PHE A 27 -4.97 -2.13 4.29
N SER A 28 -5.38 -2.94 3.31
CA SER A 28 -6.49 -3.89 3.49
C SER A 28 -6.11 -4.92 4.56
N GLY A 29 -6.48 -4.62 5.82
CA GLY A 29 -5.92 -5.23 7.02
C GLY A 29 -6.04 -6.76 7.10
N SER A 30 -5.08 -7.35 7.82
CA SER A 30 -4.96 -8.78 8.14
C SER A 30 -6.24 -9.37 8.71
N GLY A 31 -6.78 -10.41 8.05
CA GLY A 31 -8.05 -11.07 8.38
C GLY A 31 -8.07 -11.94 9.64
N VAL A 32 -7.28 -11.63 10.67
CA VAL A 32 -7.40 -12.32 11.96
C VAL A 32 -8.50 -11.65 12.78
N LYS A 33 -9.46 -12.41 13.26
CA LYS A 33 -10.62 -11.88 13.99
C LYS A 33 -10.25 -11.55 15.44
N GLU A 34 -10.58 -10.33 15.88
CA GLU A 34 -10.52 -9.95 17.29
C GLU A 34 -11.69 -10.58 18.05
N ILE A 35 -11.39 -11.25 19.17
CA ILE A 35 -12.42 -11.74 20.09
C ILE A 35 -12.25 -11.09 21.46
N SER A 36 -13.36 -10.95 22.20
CA SER A 36 -13.32 -10.40 23.56
C SER A 36 -12.64 -11.37 24.54
N TYR A 37 -12.04 -10.84 25.61
CA TYR A 37 -11.43 -11.65 26.66
C TYR A 37 -12.42 -12.60 27.32
N LYS A 38 -13.67 -12.18 27.54
CA LYS A 38 -14.73 -13.05 28.06
C LYS A 38 -15.00 -14.21 27.11
N THR A 39 -15.15 -13.94 25.82
CA THR A 39 -15.38 -14.98 24.80
C THR A 39 -14.21 -15.97 24.77
N PHE A 40 -12.99 -15.49 24.90
CA PHE A 40 -11.81 -16.35 25.03
C PHE A 40 -11.88 -17.26 26.27
N ARG A 41 -12.27 -16.73 27.43
CA ARG A 41 -12.44 -17.52 28.66
C ARG A 41 -13.54 -18.57 28.53
N ASP A 42 -14.68 -18.19 27.95
CA ASP A 42 -15.80 -19.10 27.70
C ASP A 42 -15.36 -20.25 26.77
N LYS A 43 -14.56 -19.93 25.75
CA LYS A 43 -14.01 -20.91 24.79
C LYS A 43 -12.90 -21.79 25.37
N LEU A 44 -12.11 -21.26 26.30
CA LEU A 44 -11.14 -22.02 27.06
C LEU A 44 -11.85 -23.04 27.97
N ALA A 45 -12.90 -22.61 28.67
CA ALA A 45 -13.70 -23.46 29.54
C ALA A 45 -14.42 -24.58 28.75
N ALA A 46 -14.81 -24.29 27.50
CA ALA A 46 -15.39 -25.25 26.57
C ALA A 46 -14.36 -26.20 25.91
N ASP A 47 -13.07 -26.09 26.27
CA ASP A 47 -11.98 -26.91 25.73
C ASP A 47 -11.83 -26.82 24.19
N GLU A 48 -12.22 -25.67 23.60
CA GLU A 48 -12.18 -25.43 22.15
C GLU A 48 -10.83 -24.87 21.66
N ILE A 49 -9.87 -24.63 22.55
CA ILE A 49 -8.60 -23.98 22.24
C ILE A 49 -7.47 -25.01 22.21
N GLU A 50 -6.68 -25.02 21.14
CA GLU A 50 -5.58 -25.98 20.94
C GLU A 50 -4.24 -25.41 21.43
N ARG A 51 -3.93 -24.19 20.97
CA ARG A 51 -2.65 -23.53 21.22
C ARG A 51 -2.87 -22.06 21.50
N VAL A 52 -2.07 -21.54 22.43
CA VAL A 52 -2.03 -20.13 22.78
C VAL A 52 -0.60 -19.61 22.75
N VAL A 53 -0.36 -18.48 22.07
CA VAL A 53 0.90 -17.76 22.08
C VAL A 53 0.69 -16.44 22.79
N ILE A 54 1.37 -16.27 23.90
CA ILE A 54 1.25 -15.09 24.75
C ILE A 54 2.37 -14.12 24.36
N THR A 55 1.98 -12.97 23.83
CA THR A 55 2.86 -11.84 23.49
C THR A 55 2.75 -10.75 24.57
N ARG A 56 3.45 -9.63 24.40
CA ARG A 56 3.47 -8.52 25.36
C ARG A 56 2.10 -7.84 25.51
N ASP A 57 1.42 -7.58 24.40
CA ASP A 57 0.17 -6.83 24.30
C ASP A 57 -1.03 -7.70 23.91
N ARG A 58 -0.79 -8.81 23.23
CA ARG A 58 -1.82 -9.68 22.66
C ARG A 58 -1.58 -11.14 22.99
N ILE A 59 -2.66 -11.90 22.94
CA ILE A 59 -2.66 -13.35 23.01
C ILE A 59 -3.22 -13.85 21.68
N TYR A 60 -2.44 -14.69 20.99
CA TYR A 60 -2.86 -15.34 19.76
C TYR A 60 -3.27 -16.77 20.09
N GLY A 61 -4.35 -17.25 19.48
CA GLY A 61 -4.80 -18.61 19.70
C GLY A 61 -5.29 -19.28 18.42
N THR A 62 -5.31 -20.60 18.45
CA THR A 62 -5.96 -21.43 17.43
C THR A 62 -7.02 -22.30 18.07
N PHE A 63 -8.20 -22.33 17.46
CA PHE A 63 -9.25 -23.28 17.85
C PHE A 63 -8.87 -24.70 17.44
N LYS A 64 -9.28 -25.70 18.26
CA LYS A 64 -9.12 -27.12 17.94
C LYS A 64 -9.81 -27.44 16.63
N GLN A 65 -9.18 -28.31 15.85
CA GLN A 65 -9.75 -28.82 14.61
C GLN A 65 -10.90 -29.78 14.92
N THR A 66 -12.14 -29.31 14.81
CA THR A 66 -13.31 -30.19 14.92
C THR A 66 -13.31 -31.17 13.74
N ALA A 67 -13.64 -32.44 13.98
CA ALA A 67 -13.66 -33.50 12.96
C ALA A 67 -14.54 -33.16 11.73
N ALA A 68 -15.52 -32.25 11.87
CA ALA A 68 -16.33 -31.72 10.77
C ALA A 68 -15.49 -30.93 9.73
N ASP A 69 -14.45 -30.21 10.16
CA ASP A 69 -13.57 -29.43 9.28
C ASP A 69 -12.56 -30.32 8.54
N SER A 70 -12.13 -31.43 9.17
CA SER A 70 -11.31 -32.48 8.56
C SER A 70 -12.10 -33.34 7.56
N ALA A 71 -13.38 -33.60 7.84
CA ALA A 71 -14.28 -34.30 6.92
C ALA A 71 -14.59 -33.44 5.68
N ALA A 72 -14.78 -32.13 5.84
CA ALA A 72 -14.97 -31.19 4.73
C ALA A 72 -13.71 -31.06 3.84
N ALA A 73 -12.50 -31.16 4.42
CA ALA A 73 -11.24 -31.18 3.65
C ALA A 73 -11.08 -32.45 2.79
N THR A 74 -11.67 -33.57 3.23
CA THR A 74 -11.64 -34.85 2.50
C THR A 74 -12.76 -34.92 1.44
N GLN A 75 -13.94 -34.36 1.73
CA GLN A 75 -15.08 -34.35 0.81
C GLN A 75 -14.92 -33.35 -0.36
N GLN A 76 -14.25 -32.20 -0.15
CA GLN A 76 -13.97 -31.25 -1.23
C GLN A 76 -12.84 -31.72 -2.18
N ALA A 77 -11.94 -32.60 -1.73
CA ALA A 77 -10.99 -33.26 -2.62
C ALA A 77 -11.66 -34.28 -3.58
N GLN A 78 -12.83 -34.81 -3.20
CA GLN A 78 -13.57 -35.79 -3.99
C GLN A 78 -14.67 -35.18 -4.88
N MET A 79 -15.29 -34.05 -4.49
CA MET A 79 -16.31 -33.37 -5.33
C MET A 79 -15.73 -32.62 -6.54
N ASP A 80 -14.49 -32.11 -6.48
CA ASP A 80 -13.87 -31.38 -7.59
C ASP A 80 -13.26 -32.28 -8.68
N SER A 81 -13.11 -33.59 -8.41
CA SER A 81 -12.58 -34.55 -9.40
C SER A 81 -13.59 -34.95 -10.47
N SER A 82 -14.89 -34.75 -10.24
CA SER A 82 -15.95 -35.20 -11.16
C SER A 82 -16.42 -34.12 -12.12
N LYS A 83 -16.19 -32.84 -11.84
CA LYS A 83 -16.80 -31.74 -12.61
C LYS A 83 -15.84 -30.93 -13.45
N HIS A 84 -14.54 -30.98 -13.20
CA HIS A 84 -13.55 -30.29 -14.04
C HIS A 84 -12.56 -31.33 -14.54
N ARG A 85 -12.29 -31.30 -15.84
CA ARG A 85 -11.29 -32.11 -16.55
C ARG A 85 -9.90 -31.78 -15.98
N ALA A 86 -9.62 -32.28 -14.79
CA ALA A 86 -8.43 -31.96 -14.02
C ALA A 86 -7.32 -32.90 -14.47
N LEU A 87 -6.28 -32.32 -15.04
CA LEU A 87 -5.01 -32.97 -15.34
C LEU A 87 -4.58 -33.84 -14.15
N PRO A 88 -4.13 -35.10 -14.38
CA PRO A 88 -3.74 -35.99 -13.30
C PRO A 88 -2.66 -35.34 -12.44
N ILE A 89 -2.78 -35.49 -11.12
CA ILE A 89 -1.88 -34.93 -10.13
C ILE A 89 -0.50 -35.54 -10.33
N LEU A 90 0.39 -34.81 -11.01
CA LEU A 90 1.80 -35.15 -11.07
C LEU A 90 2.43 -34.80 -9.70
N PRO A 91 3.18 -35.72 -9.07
CA PRO A 91 3.91 -35.41 -7.86
C PRO A 91 4.90 -34.27 -8.15
N GLY A 92 4.78 -33.15 -7.44
CA GLY A 92 5.72 -32.03 -7.55
C GLY A 92 5.23 -30.78 -8.30
N THR A 93 3.95 -30.42 -8.25
CA THR A 93 3.48 -29.08 -8.67
C THR A 93 3.42 -28.11 -7.48
N PRO A 94 4.47 -27.29 -7.23
CA PRO A 94 4.55 -26.43 -6.03
C PRO A 94 3.63 -25.20 -6.06
N TRP A 95 2.97 -24.92 -7.18
CA TRP A 95 2.28 -23.64 -7.40
C TRP A 95 0.75 -23.68 -7.30
N ARG A 96 0.14 -24.78 -6.83
CA ARG A 96 -1.33 -24.84 -6.63
C ARG A 96 -1.72 -24.37 -5.23
N ILE A 97 -1.96 -23.07 -5.08
CA ILE A 97 -2.46 -22.47 -3.83
C ILE A 97 -3.88 -22.99 -3.60
N ARG A 98 -4.08 -23.80 -2.54
CA ARG A 98 -5.42 -24.21 -2.09
C ARG A 98 -6.03 -23.12 -1.23
N LEU A 99 -6.67 -22.15 -1.89
CA LEU A 99 -7.29 -21.00 -1.20
C LEU A 99 -8.26 -21.43 -0.10
N ALA A 100 -9.09 -22.46 -0.36
CA ALA A 100 -10.04 -22.98 0.63
C ALA A 100 -9.38 -23.53 1.91
N ASP A 101 -8.20 -24.17 1.78
CA ASP A 101 -7.45 -24.68 2.93
C ASP A 101 -6.84 -23.51 3.74
N TYR A 102 -6.49 -22.42 3.07
CA TYR A 102 -5.95 -21.21 3.69
C TYR A 102 -7.03 -20.41 4.43
N GLU A 103 -8.21 -20.24 3.82
CA GLU A 103 -9.37 -19.57 4.44
C GLU A 103 -9.81 -20.29 5.72
N LYS A 104 -9.91 -21.62 5.70
CA LYS A 104 -10.20 -22.42 6.91
C LYS A 104 -9.11 -22.28 7.98
N LYS A 105 -7.84 -22.21 7.59
CA LYS A 105 -6.74 -21.97 8.54
C LYS A 105 -6.84 -20.60 9.19
N LEU A 106 -7.14 -19.55 8.43
CA LEU A 106 -7.33 -18.20 8.95
C LEU A 106 -8.54 -18.10 9.88
N ALA A 107 -9.65 -18.76 9.53
CA ALA A 107 -10.88 -18.76 10.35
C ALA A 107 -10.68 -19.36 11.75
N ARG A 108 -9.70 -20.26 11.92
CA ARG A 108 -9.34 -20.86 13.22
C ARG A 108 -8.46 -19.97 14.09
N GLN A 109 -7.85 -18.94 13.51
CA GLN A 109 -6.96 -18.05 14.22
C GLN A 109 -7.74 -16.88 14.80
N PHE A 110 -7.42 -16.54 16.03
CA PHE A 110 -7.95 -15.35 16.69
C PHE A 110 -6.85 -14.66 17.45
N TYR A 111 -7.08 -13.38 17.74
CA TYR A 111 -6.29 -12.66 18.74
C TYR A 111 -7.22 -12.04 19.77
N VAL A 112 -6.68 -11.87 20.97
CA VAL A 112 -7.33 -11.16 22.07
C VAL A 112 -6.33 -10.24 22.73
N THR A 113 -6.80 -9.08 23.17
CA THR A 113 -5.99 -8.14 23.96
C THR A 113 -5.63 -8.79 25.28
N ARG A 114 -4.34 -8.78 25.64
CA ARG A 114 -3.86 -9.40 26.86
C ARG A 114 -4.40 -8.63 28.07
N LEU A 115 -5.03 -9.35 28.99
CA LEU A 115 -5.41 -8.84 30.31
C LEU A 115 -4.55 -9.53 31.37
N GLU A 116 -4.07 -8.78 32.36
CA GLU A 116 -3.29 -9.35 33.46
C GLU A 116 -4.19 -10.17 34.39
N ASP A 117 -4.26 -11.46 34.12
CA ASP A 117 -5.03 -12.43 34.90
C ASP A 117 -4.07 -13.45 35.53
N ARG A 118 -4.07 -13.51 36.87
CA ARG A 118 -3.23 -14.44 37.64
C ARG A 118 -3.66 -15.90 37.46
N ASN A 119 -4.93 -16.15 37.15
CA ASN A 119 -5.51 -17.49 37.04
C ASN A 119 -5.43 -18.06 35.62
N LEU A 120 -5.00 -17.27 34.63
CA LEU A 120 -4.94 -17.68 33.24
C LEU A 120 -4.01 -18.87 33.00
N LEU A 121 -2.81 -18.86 33.58
CA LEU A 121 -1.82 -19.93 33.39
C LEU A 121 -2.28 -21.27 34.02
N PRO A 122 -2.78 -21.29 35.27
CA PRO A 122 -3.41 -22.49 35.84
C PRO A 122 -4.55 -23.04 34.98
N ASP A 123 -5.41 -22.17 34.45
CA ASP A 123 -6.56 -22.59 33.65
C ASP A 123 -6.11 -23.19 32.31
N LEU A 124 -5.13 -22.57 31.63
CA LEU A 124 -4.54 -23.13 30.40
C LEU A 124 -3.92 -24.51 30.64
N GLN A 125 -3.23 -24.68 31.77
CA GLN A 125 -2.64 -25.95 32.15
C GLN A 125 -3.69 -27.01 32.47
N LYS A 126 -4.78 -26.63 33.16
CA LYS A 126 -5.91 -27.53 33.48
C LYS A 126 -6.58 -28.08 32.23
N HIS A 127 -6.71 -27.25 31.20
CA HIS A 127 -7.30 -27.64 29.91
C HIS A 127 -6.27 -28.24 28.92
N GLY A 128 -5.02 -28.44 29.33
CA GLY A 128 -3.99 -29.08 28.50
C GLY A 128 -3.63 -28.29 27.23
N VAL A 129 -3.80 -26.96 27.24
CA VAL A 129 -3.51 -26.09 26.09
C VAL A 129 -2.00 -25.87 25.95
N ASP A 130 -1.46 -26.04 24.74
CA ASP A 130 -0.06 -25.73 24.45
C ASP A 130 0.15 -24.20 24.49
N TYR A 131 0.78 -23.69 25.55
CA TYR A 131 1.06 -22.26 25.71
C TYR A 131 2.55 -21.95 25.59
N ARG A 132 2.88 -20.89 24.82
CA ARG A 132 4.26 -20.40 24.66
C ARG A 132 4.33 -18.89 24.77
N GLY A 133 5.37 -18.39 25.44
CA GLY A 133 5.71 -16.98 25.45
C GLY A 133 6.56 -16.64 24.23
N LYS A 134 6.15 -15.62 23.45
CA LYS A 134 6.95 -15.12 22.33
C LYS A 134 7.09 -13.61 22.45
N ILE A 135 8.32 -13.12 22.38
CA ILE A 135 8.61 -11.70 22.28
C ILE A 135 8.59 -11.36 20.80
N GLU A 136 7.51 -10.76 20.33
CA GLU A 136 7.45 -10.25 18.96
C GLU A 136 8.07 -8.85 18.90
N SER A 137 9.10 -8.72 18.06
CA SER A 137 9.77 -7.46 17.74
C SER A 137 9.58 -7.20 16.26
N ASN A 138 8.45 -6.58 15.91
CA ASN A 138 8.18 -6.17 14.52
C ASN A 138 8.66 -4.75 14.25
N TRP A 139 9.48 -4.15 15.13
CA TRP A 139 9.89 -2.75 15.00
C TRP A 139 10.65 -2.50 13.70
N PHE A 140 11.65 -3.31 13.38
CA PHE A 140 12.41 -3.17 12.12
C PHE A 140 11.55 -3.41 10.89
N GLY A 141 10.72 -4.46 10.90
CA GLY A 141 9.82 -4.78 9.78
C GLY A 141 8.79 -3.67 9.55
N ASN A 142 8.14 -3.21 10.62
CA ASN A 142 7.19 -2.10 10.56
C ASN A 142 7.87 -0.79 10.16
N PHE A 143 9.07 -0.50 10.65
CA PHE A 143 9.81 0.71 10.27
C PHE A 143 10.15 0.68 8.77
N ILE A 144 10.68 -0.43 8.26
CA ILE A 144 11.05 -0.52 6.85
C ILE A 144 9.80 -0.50 5.95
N LEU A 145 8.78 -1.30 6.27
CA LEU A 145 7.57 -1.39 5.46
C LEU A 145 6.74 -0.10 5.53
N ASN A 146 6.63 0.56 6.68
CA ASN A 146 5.78 1.74 6.83
C ASN A 146 6.52 3.05 6.57
N TRP A 147 7.86 3.12 6.63
CA TRP A 147 8.63 4.34 6.29
C TRP A 147 9.45 4.15 5.01
N ILE A 148 10.33 3.15 4.94
CA ILE A 148 11.20 2.98 3.76
C ILE A 148 10.37 2.73 2.50
N LEU A 149 9.30 1.94 2.56
CA LEU A 149 8.48 1.66 1.37
C LEU A 149 7.82 2.93 0.79
N PRO A 150 7.05 3.75 1.55
CA PRO A 150 6.45 4.96 0.99
C PRO A 150 7.49 6.03 0.61
N PHE A 151 8.52 6.27 1.42
CA PHE A 151 9.56 7.25 1.07
C PHE A 151 10.43 6.76 -0.10
N GLY A 152 10.74 5.47 -0.15
CA GLY A 152 11.48 4.84 -1.24
C GLY A 152 10.71 4.89 -2.55
N LEU A 153 9.41 4.59 -2.53
CA LEU A 153 8.54 4.73 -3.69
C LEU A 153 8.45 6.20 -4.15
N LEU A 154 8.36 7.14 -3.21
CA LEU A 154 8.39 8.57 -3.50
C LEU A 154 9.70 8.98 -4.18
N VAL A 155 10.86 8.61 -3.61
CA VAL A 155 12.18 8.90 -4.18
C VAL A 155 12.36 8.26 -5.54
N MET A 156 11.90 7.02 -5.72
CA MET A 156 11.92 6.32 -7.00
C MET A 156 11.07 7.05 -8.05
N LEU A 157 9.88 7.49 -7.67
CA LEU A 157 9.00 8.27 -8.54
C LEU A 157 9.64 9.62 -8.90
N TRP A 158 10.05 10.42 -7.92
CA TRP A 158 10.70 11.72 -8.16
C TRP A 158 11.98 11.58 -8.99
N GLY A 159 12.82 10.59 -8.71
CA GLY A 159 14.01 10.28 -9.51
C GLY A 159 13.65 9.95 -10.96
N PHE A 160 12.58 9.18 -11.18
CA PHE A 160 12.07 8.89 -12.51
C PHE A 160 11.54 10.15 -13.22
N LEU A 161 10.81 11.03 -12.52
CA LEU A 161 10.34 12.31 -13.08
C LEU A 161 11.49 13.23 -13.44
N PHE A 162 12.47 13.43 -12.56
CA PHE A 162 13.63 14.30 -12.84
C PHE A 162 14.45 13.77 -14.00
N ARG A 163 14.60 12.44 -14.11
CA ARG A 163 15.25 11.81 -15.26
C ARG A 163 14.46 12.02 -16.55
N ARG A 164 13.14 12.18 -16.48
CA ARG A 164 12.26 12.42 -17.63
C ARG A 164 12.06 13.90 -17.98
N MET A 165 12.13 14.81 -17.00
CA MET A 165 12.00 16.26 -17.20
C MET A 165 13.28 16.92 -17.73
N GLY A 166 14.36 16.16 -17.91
CA GLY A 166 15.60 16.66 -18.50
C GLY A 166 16.37 17.50 -17.51
N GLY A 167 17.22 16.85 -16.72
CA GLY A 167 18.27 17.49 -15.93
C GLY A 167 19.34 18.11 -16.82
N GLY A 168 18.98 19.16 -17.56
CA GLY A 168 19.88 20.00 -18.32
C GLY A 168 19.99 21.39 -17.67
N PRO A 169 21.14 22.09 -17.81
CA PRO A 169 21.49 23.34 -17.11
C PRO A 169 20.63 24.57 -17.47
N ASN A 170 19.43 24.39 -18.04
CA ASN A 170 18.58 25.48 -18.53
C ASN A 170 17.66 26.11 -17.48
N VAL A 171 17.57 25.54 -16.27
CA VAL A 171 16.84 26.20 -15.16
C VAL A 171 17.56 27.45 -14.63
N LEU A 172 18.86 27.61 -14.93
CA LEU A 172 19.64 28.81 -14.57
C LEU A 172 19.39 30.01 -15.49
N ASN A 173 18.65 29.87 -16.59
CA ASN A 173 18.33 30.97 -17.51
C ASN A 173 16.95 31.60 -17.26
N VAL A 174 16.19 31.14 -16.25
CA VAL A 174 14.83 31.65 -15.95
C VAL A 174 14.83 33.09 -15.41
N GLY A 175 15.98 33.68 -15.08
CA GLY A 175 16.10 35.06 -14.57
C GLY A 175 16.70 36.08 -15.53
N LYS A 176 17.16 35.70 -16.74
CA LYS A 176 17.76 36.67 -17.66
C LYS A 176 16.64 37.38 -18.42
N ASN A 177 16.32 38.60 -18.00
CA ASN A 177 15.43 39.52 -18.69
C ASN A 177 15.76 39.54 -20.19
N LYS A 178 14.83 39.09 -21.05
CA LYS A 178 14.93 39.16 -22.53
C LYS A 178 14.71 40.60 -23.02
N ALA A 179 15.18 41.61 -22.29
CA ALA A 179 15.15 43.00 -22.74
C ALA A 179 16.20 43.15 -23.85
N LYS A 180 15.73 43.08 -25.09
CA LYS A 180 16.54 43.43 -26.25
C LYS A 180 16.63 44.95 -26.27
N ILE A 181 17.74 45.51 -25.83
CA ILE A 181 18.02 46.94 -26.01
C ILE A 181 18.17 47.14 -27.52
N TYR A 182 17.18 47.76 -28.14
CA TYR A 182 17.32 48.27 -29.49
C TYR A 182 18.11 49.56 -29.37
N GLU A 183 19.42 49.49 -29.57
CA GLU A 183 20.16 50.70 -29.92
C GLU A 183 19.59 51.18 -31.24
N VAL A 184 18.95 52.36 -31.22
CA VAL A 184 18.46 53.00 -32.43
C VAL A 184 19.69 53.32 -33.27
N ASP A 185 19.93 52.51 -34.30
CA ASP A 185 20.98 52.77 -35.29
C ASP A 185 20.78 54.20 -35.82
N PRO A 186 21.75 55.12 -35.68
CA PRO A 186 21.60 56.53 -36.05
C PRO A 186 21.13 56.73 -37.49
N LYS A 187 21.36 55.75 -38.37
CA LYS A 187 20.92 55.76 -39.77
C LYS A 187 19.44 55.47 -40.00
N ASN A 188 18.75 54.80 -39.07
CA ASN A 188 17.34 54.39 -39.20
C ASN A 188 16.40 55.14 -38.25
N ARG A 189 16.78 56.37 -37.85
CA ARG A 189 15.88 57.24 -37.09
C ARG A 189 14.77 57.76 -38.00
N VAL A 190 13.63 57.08 -38.00
CA VAL A 190 12.39 57.58 -38.61
C VAL A 190 11.70 58.53 -37.64
N THR A 191 11.33 59.72 -38.11
CA THR A 191 10.56 60.69 -37.33
C THR A 191 9.10 60.70 -37.78
N PHE A 192 8.19 61.23 -36.97
CA PHE A 192 6.77 61.35 -37.33
C PHE A 192 6.52 62.18 -38.60
N ARG A 193 7.52 62.92 -39.09
CA ARG A 193 7.45 63.68 -40.35
C ARG A 193 7.69 62.82 -41.59
N ASP A 194 8.28 61.64 -41.42
CA ASP A 194 8.70 60.75 -42.52
C ASP A 194 7.62 59.71 -42.87
N VAL A 195 6.48 59.73 -42.16
CA VAL A 195 5.32 58.87 -42.39
C VAL A 195 4.23 59.70 -43.09
N ALA A 196 4.13 59.56 -44.40
CA ALA A 196 3.14 60.30 -45.19
C ALA A 196 1.72 59.79 -44.91
N GLY A 197 0.78 60.70 -44.65
CA GLY A 197 -0.65 60.40 -44.55
C GLY A 197 -1.24 60.30 -43.14
N ILE A 198 -0.68 60.99 -42.14
CA ILE A 198 -1.16 60.99 -40.74
C ILE A 198 -1.41 62.43 -40.25
N ASP A 199 -2.00 63.26 -41.10
CA ASP A 199 -2.46 64.58 -40.63
C ASP A 199 -3.83 64.46 -39.93
N GLU A 200 -4.65 63.47 -40.29
CA GLU A 200 -5.96 63.20 -39.65
C GLU A 200 -5.84 62.73 -38.19
N ALA A 201 -4.80 61.96 -37.82
CA ALA A 201 -4.67 61.44 -36.45
C ALA A 201 -3.99 62.41 -35.46
N LYS A 202 -3.56 63.60 -35.92
CA LYS A 202 -3.01 64.66 -35.06
C LYS A 202 -4.08 65.62 -34.53
N GLU A 203 -5.24 65.69 -35.17
CA GLU A 203 -6.35 66.51 -34.70
C GLU A 203 -7.23 65.82 -33.64
N GLU A 204 -7.01 64.53 -33.37
CA GLU A 204 -7.82 63.77 -32.39
C GLU A 204 -7.05 63.26 -31.14
N VAL A 205 -5.82 63.73 -30.88
CA VAL A 205 -5.04 63.38 -29.66
C VAL A 205 -4.61 64.60 -28.87
#